data_AF-A0A0F8XKZ4-F1
#
_entry.id   AF-A0A0F8XKZ4-F1
#
_cell.length_a   1.000
_cell.length_b   1.000
_cell.length_c   1.000
_cell.angle_alpha   90.00
_cell.angle_beta   90.00
_cell.angle_gamma   90.00
#
_symmetry.space_group_name_H-M   'P 1'
#
loop_
_entity.id
_entity.type
_entity.pdbx_description
1 polymer ?
#
loop_
_entity_poly.entity_id
_entity_poly.type
_entity_poly.pdbx_seq_one_letter_code
_entity_poly.pdbx_strand_id
1 'polypeptide(L)'
;MTQDTAEKAPPTLAELEGKVQRLTQQVANDVKAAEAANGAFVSAVKSGDVDKALEAGESRASTKQALGKSESQLKTATNAVNSQKLSANAGKRADVHDAMRQDKSVVGHVNALFTLGAEWVKLEKGKDGALIVSSGGADIRVPRKSGGGGGGSRGTASWEVDGQSFTSRELIDAHQDMLTDKVREHFDSGDFRAFSMTREAERIHGLLTSGS
;
A
#
# COMPACT_ATOMS: atom_id res chain seq x y z
N MET A 1 -16.94 -22.54 18.16
CA MET A 1 -17.59 -21.73 17.12
C MET A 1 -16.56 -21.46 16.04
N THR A 2 -16.70 -22.08 14.88
CA THR A 2 -15.84 -21.85 13.72
C THR A 2 -16.32 -20.59 13.01
N GLN A 3 -15.49 -19.55 12.99
CA GLN A 3 -15.79 -18.32 12.26
C GLN A 3 -15.64 -18.62 10.76
N ASP A 4 -16.77 -18.68 10.06
CA ASP A 4 -16.80 -18.62 8.60
C ASP A 4 -16.24 -17.26 8.15
N THR A 5 -14.93 -17.21 7.89
CA THR A 5 -14.34 -16.18 7.02
C THR A 5 -14.79 -16.48 5.59
N ALA A 6 -16.01 -16.10 5.25
CA ALA A 6 -16.45 -16.00 3.87
C ALA A 6 -15.51 -15.02 3.17
N GLU A 7 -14.61 -15.55 2.35
CA GLU A 7 -13.65 -14.81 1.55
C GLU A 7 -14.43 -13.90 0.61
N LYS A 8 -14.56 -12.62 0.97
CA LYS A 8 -15.27 -11.64 0.16
C LYS A 8 -14.56 -11.56 -1.19
N ALA A 9 -15.27 -11.95 -2.25
CA ALA A 9 -14.74 -11.91 -3.60
C ALA A 9 -14.10 -10.54 -3.88
N PRO A 10 -12.94 -10.51 -4.58
CA PRO A 10 -12.28 -9.26 -4.92
C PRO A 10 -13.24 -8.36 -5.71
N PRO A 11 -13.21 -7.04 -5.48
CA PRO A 11 -14.12 -6.10 -6.13
C PRO A 11 -13.99 -6.18 -7.65
N THR A 12 -15.13 -6.10 -8.33
CA THR A 12 -15.22 -6.04 -9.78
C THR A 12 -14.76 -4.69 -10.31
N LEU A 13 -14.40 -4.64 -11.60
CA LEU A 13 -13.97 -3.40 -12.26
C LEU A 13 -15.05 -2.31 -12.16
N ALA A 14 -16.31 -2.68 -12.38
CA ALA A 14 -17.45 -1.75 -12.28
C ALA A 14 -17.59 -1.17 -10.86
N GLU A 15 -17.38 -1.98 -9.81
CA GLU A 15 -17.41 -1.50 -8.43
C GLU A 15 -16.26 -0.55 -8.11
N LEU A 16 -15.06 -0.81 -8.64
CA LEU A 16 -13.91 0.09 -8.50
C LEU A 16 -14.10 1.39 -9.26
N GLU A 17 -14.63 1.36 -10.48
CA GLU A 17 -14.95 2.56 -11.27
C GLU A 17 -16.04 3.39 -10.60
N GLY A 18 -17.10 2.76 -10.09
CA GLY A 18 -18.12 3.44 -9.29
C GLY A 18 -17.55 4.03 -7.99
N LYS A 19 -16.56 3.38 -7.37
CA LYS A 19 -15.84 3.92 -6.21
C LYS A 19 -15.00 5.14 -6.58
N VAL A 20 -14.29 5.11 -7.72
CA VAL A 20 -13.54 6.27 -8.24
C VAL A 20 -14.49 7.44 -8.47
N GLN A 21 -15.63 7.24 -9.13
CA GLN A 21 -16.60 8.31 -9.37
C GLN A 21 -17.09 8.96 -8.06
N ARG A 22 -17.45 8.15 -7.05
CA ARG A 22 -17.86 8.66 -5.73
C ARG A 22 -16.74 9.44 -5.05
N LEU A 23 -15.51 8.93 -5.06
CA LEU A 23 -14.36 9.60 -4.45
C LEU A 23 -13.98 10.89 -5.19
N THR A 24 -14.13 10.94 -6.51
CA THR A 24 -13.94 12.16 -7.30
C THR A 24 -14.93 13.24 -6.87
N GLN A 25 -16.21 12.88 -6.71
CA GLN A 25 -17.23 13.83 -6.22
C GLN A 25 -16.92 14.28 -4.79
N GLN A 26 -16.46 13.37 -3.94
CA GLN A 26 -16.07 13.68 -2.56
C GLN A 26 -14.88 14.64 -2.52
N VAL A 27 -13.82 14.40 -3.29
CA VAL A 27 -12.67 15.32 -3.40
C VAL A 27 -13.14 16.70 -3.88
N ALA A 28 -14.03 16.77 -4.88
CA ALA A 28 -14.55 18.05 -5.36
C ALA A 28 -15.32 18.82 -4.26
N ASN A 29 -16.05 18.11 -3.41
CA ASN A 29 -16.74 18.72 -2.26
C ASN A 29 -15.76 19.16 -1.17
N ASP A 30 -14.76 18.34 -0.86
CA ASP A 30 -13.75 18.63 0.15
C ASP A 30 -12.84 19.80 -0.25
N VAL A 31 -12.55 19.95 -1.55
CA VAL A 31 -11.85 21.14 -2.09
C VAL A 31 -12.66 22.40 -1.81
N LYS A 32 -13.96 22.41 -2.14
CA LYS A 32 -14.84 23.56 -1.87
C LYS A 32 -14.91 23.88 -0.39
N ALA A 33 -14.99 22.86 0.47
CA ALA A 33 -14.99 23.04 1.92
C ALA A 33 -13.67 23.62 2.43
N ALA A 34 -12.53 23.15 1.92
CA ALA A 34 -11.22 23.68 2.27
C ALA A 34 -11.01 25.13 1.79
N GLU A 35 -11.50 25.47 0.61
CA GLU A 35 -11.49 26.85 0.09
C GLU A 35 -12.35 27.78 0.95
N ALA A 36 -13.57 27.35 1.31
CA ALA A 36 -14.46 28.10 2.19
C ALA A 36 -13.84 28.32 3.57
N ALA A 37 -13.27 27.27 4.19
CA ALA A 37 -12.60 27.37 5.48
C ALA A 37 -11.36 28.28 5.42
N ASN A 38 -10.60 28.23 4.32
CA ASN A 38 -9.50 29.16 4.11
C ASN A 38 -9.98 30.61 3.95
N GLY A 39 -11.10 30.84 3.25
CA GLY A 39 -11.73 32.16 3.14
C GLY A 39 -12.20 32.70 4.48
N ALA A 40 -12.84 31.86 5.31
CA ALA A 40 -13.28 32.22 6.66
C ALA A 40 -12.09 32.58 7.56
N PHE A 41 -11.00 31.80 7.51
CA PHE A 41 -9.77 32.10 8.22
C PHE A 41 -9.16 33.45 7.82
N VAL A 42 -9.04 33.73 6.51
CA VAL A 42 -8.51 35.00 6.02
C VAL A 42 -9.36 36.18 6.48
N SER A 43 -10.69 36.05 6.46
CA SER A 43 -11.61 37.09 6.95
C SER A 43 -11.50 37.30 8.45
N ALA A 44 -11.39 36.22 9.24
CA ALA A 44 -11.22 36.30 10.68
C ALA A 44 -9.90 36.98 11.06
N VAL A 45 -8.79 36.61 10.42
CA VAL A 45 -7.48 37.28 10.60
C VAL A 45 -7.57 38.78 10.28
N LYS A 46 -8.23 39.16 9.18
CA LYS A 46 -8.41 40.57 8.80
C LYS A 46 -9.26 41.36 9.77
N SER A 47 -10.18 40.71 10.49
CA SER A 47 -11.04 41.37 11.48
C SER A 47 -10.31 41.74 12.78
N GLY A 48 -9.11 41.19 13.02
CA GLY A 48 -8.35 41.40 14.25
C GLY A 48 -8.89 40.64 15.46
N ASP A 49 -9.96 39.86 15.30
CA ASP A 49 -10.55 39.01 16.34
C ASP A 49 -9.75 37.69 16.44
N VAL A 50 -8.90 37.61 17.46
CA VAL A 50 -7.95 36.50 17.66
C VAL A 50 -8.69 35.18 17.93
N ASP A 51 -9.78 35.21 18.70
CA ASP A 51 -10.54 34.01 19.04
C ASP A 51 -11.21 33.43 17.79
N LYS A 52 -11.82 34.29 16.96
CA LYS A 52 -12.36 33.85 15.66
C LYS A 52 -11.29 33.36 14.71
N ALA A 53 -10.11 33.97 14.71
CA ALA A 53 -9.00 33.52 13.86
C ALA A 53 -8.47 32.14 14.29
N LEU A 54 -8.45 31.86 15.58
CA LEU A 54 -8.06 30.55 16.12
C LEU A 54 -9.06 29.47 15.71
N GLU A 55 -10.36 29.69 15.93
CA GLU A 55 -11.43 28.75 15.59
C GLU A 55 -11.47 28.48 14.08
N ALA A 56 -11.38 29.53 13.26
CA ALA A 56 -11.31 29.38 11.80
C ALA A 56 -10.03 28.68 11.34
N GLY A 57 -8.92 28.84 12.09
CA GLY A 57 -7.65 28.16 11.84
C GLY A 57 -7.73 26.65 12.08
N GLU A 58 -8.38 26.23 13.16
CA GLU A 58 -8.64 24.82 13.46
C GLU A 58 -9.56 24.18 12.41
N SER A 59 -10.64 24.88 12.03
CA SER A 59 -11.55 24.44 10.97
C SER A 59 -10.81 24.25 9.65
N ARG A 60 -9.96 25.23 9.26
CA ARG A 60 -9.11 25.15 8.06
C ARG A 60 -8.15 23.96 8.11
N ALA A 61 -7.53 23.69 9.26
CA ALA A 61 -6.63 22.56 9.41
C ALA A 61 -7.37 21.21 9.25
N SER A 62 -8.53 21.08 9.90
CA SER A 62 -9.39 19.90 9.81
C SER A 62 -9.86 19.63 8.37
N THR A 63 -10.34 20.65 7.66
CA THR A 63 -10.79 20.50 6.26
C THR A 63 -9.66 20.11 5.32
N LYS A 64 -8.44 20.64 5.53
CA LYS A 64 -7.27 20.24 4.74
C LYS A 64 -6.87 18.80 5.00
N GLN A 65 -6.95 18.34 6.25
CA GLN A 65 -6.67 16.95 6.59
C GLN A 65 -7.71 16.01 5.96
N ALA A 66 -8.99 16.38 5.96
CA ALA A 66 -10.04 15.64 5.29
C ALA A 66 -9.80 15.54 3.78
N LEU A 67 -9.50 16.66 3.12
CA LEU A 67 -9.15 16.70 1.70
C LEU A 67 -7.98 15.76 1.37
N GLY A 68 -6.88 15.84 2.12
CA GLY A 68 -5.72 14.98 1.89
C GLY A 68 -6.03 13.48 2.05
N LYS A 69 -6.95 13.11 2.95
CA LYS A 69 -7.44 11.73 3.08
C LYS A 69 -8.24 11.32 1.84
N SER A 70 -9.16 12.16 1.38
CA SER A 70 -9.98 11.89 0.20
C SER A 70 -9.14 11.77 -1.08
N GLU A 71 -8.14 12.63 -1.25
CA GLU A 71 -7.19 12.55 -2.37
C GLU A 71 -6.37 11.25 -2.34
N SER A 72 -5.89 10.84 -1.16
CA SER A 72 -5.17 9.58 -0.99
C SER A 72 -6.04 8.36 -1.31
N GLN A 73 -7.31 8.38 -0.88
CA GLN A 73 -8.28 7.35 -1.19
C GLN A 73 -8.59 7.29 -2.69
N LEU A 74 -8.79 8.44 -3.33
CA LEU A 74 -9.01 8.55 -4.77
C LEU A 74 -7.83 7.97 -5.55
N LYS A 75 -6.60 8.39 -5.22
CA LYS A 75 -5.37 7.85 -5.84
C LYS A 75 -5.30 6.33 -5.72
N THR A 76 -5.59 5.79 -4.53
CA THR A 76 -5.58 4.35 -4.29
C THR A 76 -6.64 3.62 -5.12
N ALA A 77 -7.85 4.16 -5.21
CA ALA A 77 -8.93 3.58 -6.01
C ALA A 77 -8.63 3.63 -7.51
N THR A 78 -8.07 4.73 -8.01
CA THR A 78 -7.62 4.87 -9.41
C THR A 78 -6.54 3.84 -9.75
N ASN A 79 -5.55 3.68 -8.86
CA ASN A 79 -4.51 2.66 -9.06
C ASN A 79 -5.08 1.24 -9.10
N ALA A 80 -6.11 0.95 -8.30
CA ALA A 80 -6.78 -0.35 -8.32
C ALA A 80 -7.53 -0.59 -9.64
N VAL A 81 -8.23 0.41 -10.18
CA VAL A 81 -8.86 0.34 -11.52
C VAL A 81 -7.82 0.05 -12.60
N ASN A 82 -6.72 0.80 -12.59
CA ASN A 82 -5.64 0.63 -13.58
C ASN A 82 -5.03 -0.77 -13.48
N SER A 83 -4.76 -1.24 -12.26
CA SER A 83 -4.24 -2.59 -12.02
C SER A 83 -5.19 -3.67 -12.56
N GLN A 84 -6.50 -3.54 -12.35
CA GLN A 84 -7.47 -4.52 -12.83
C GLN A 84 -7.62 -4.50 -14.36
N LYS A 85 -7.64 -3.32 -14.99
CA LYS A 85 -7.62 -3.17 -16.46
C LYS A 85 -6.36 -3.80 -17.06
N LEU A 86 -5.22 -3.57 -16.43
CA LEU A 86 -3.95 -4.14 -16.88
C LEU A 86 -3.89 -5.66 -16.71
N SER A 87 -4.42 -6.21 -15.62
CA SER A 87 -4.53 -7.65 -15.40
C SER A 87 -5.43 -8.32 -16.43
N ALA A 88 -6.55 -7.71 -16.79
CA ALA A 88 -7.45 -8.22 -17.81
C ALA A 88 -6.80 -8.24 -19.22
N ASN A 89 -5.84 -7.34 -19.46
CA ASN A 89 -5.16 -7.20 -20.75
C ASN A 89 -3.76 -7.84 -20.80
N ALA A 90 -3.32 -8.55 -19.75
CA ALA A 90 -1.96 -9.08 -19.66
C ALA A 90 -1.61 -10.05 -20.81
N GLY A 91 -2.52 -10.95 -21.19
CA GLY A 91 -2.33 -11.86 -22.33
C GLY A 91 -2.17 -11.10 -23.66
N LYS A 92 -3.09 -10.17 -23.94
CA LYS A 92 -3.04 -9.34 -25.16
C LYS A 92 -1.76 -8.50 -25.26
N ARG A 93 -1.21 -8.06 -24.13
CA ARG A 93 0.05 -7.32 -24.10
C ARG A 93 1.26 -8.21 -24.40
N ALA A 94 1.25 -9.46 -23.92
CA ALA A 94 2.26 -10.45 -24.28
C ALA A 94 2.22 -10.75 -25.79
N ASP A 95 1.03 -10.90 -26.37
CA ASP A 95 0.85 -11.11 -27.81
C ASP A 95 1.44 -9.93 -28.62
N VAL A 96 1.23 -8.68 -28.16
CA VAL A 96 1.82 -7.50 -28.82
C VAL A 96 3.34 -7.44 -28.62
N HIS A 97 3.88 -7.87 -27.48
CA HIS A 97 5.33 -7.99 -27.29
C HIS A 97 5.94 -9.01 -28.25
N ASP A 98 5.30 -10.17 -28.42
CA ASP A 98 5.76 -11.20 -29.35
C ASP A 98 5.69 -10.73 -30.81
N ALA A 99 4.60 -10.06 -31.20
CA ALA A 99 4.48 -9.46 -32.52
C ALA A 99 5.58 -8.40 -32.78
N MET A 100 5.86 -7.55 -31.79
CA MET A 100 6.89 -6.51 -31.90
C MET A 100 8.32 -7.05 -31.93
N ARG A 101 8.56 -8.27 -31.44
CA ARG A 101 9.84 -8.98 -31.62
C ARG A 101 10.02 -9.53 -33.04
N GLN A 102 8.91 -9.78 -33.75
CA GLN A 102 8.91 -10.38 -35.08
C GLN A 102 8.77 -9.34 -36.20
N ASP A 103 8.04 -8.24 -35.97
CA ASP A 103 7.79 -7.14 -36.90
C ASP A 103 8.56 -5.87 -36.49
N LYS A 104 9.11 -5.15 -37.47
CA LYS A 104 9.86 -3.90 -37.29
C LYS A 104 8.96 -2.68 -37.07
N SER A 105 7.63 -2.82 -37.15
CA SER A 105 6.67 -1.73 -36.98
C SER A 105 6.51 -1.28 -35.51
N VAL A 106 7.43 -0.42 -35.05
CA VAL A 106 7.44 0.03 -33.65
C VAL A 106 6.20 0.86 -33.27
N VAL A 107 5.75 1.75 -34.15
CA VAL A 107 4.70 2.73 -33.84
C VAL A 107 3.33 2.06 -33.63
N GLY A 108 2.97 1.10 -34.48
CA GLY A 108 1.70 0.38 -34.37
C GLY A 108 1.59 -0.42 -33.07
N HIS A 109 2.66 -1.12 -32.70
CA HIS A 109 2.69 -1.93 -31.48
C HIS A 109 2.71 -1.08 -30.21
N VAL A 110 3.40 0.05 -30.20
CA VAL A 110 3.36 0.99 -29.06
C VAL A 110 1.96 1.56 -28.85
N ASN A 111 1.27 1.97 -29.92
CA ASN A 111 -0.11 2.47 -29.83
C ASN A 111 -1.08 1.39 -29.34
N ALA A 112 -0.89 0.14 -29.77
CA ALA A 112 -1.68 -0.99 -29.27
C ALA A 112 -1.43 -1.23 -27.76
N LEU A 113 -0.18 -1.15 -27.29
CA LEU A 113 0.14 -1.28 -25.87
C LEU A 113 -0.47 -0.16 -25.02
N PHE A 114 -0.49 1.07 -25.50
CA PHE A 114 -1.16 2.18 -24.81
C PHE A 114 -2.68 2.03 -24.78
N THR A 115 -3.29 1.56 -25.86
CA THR A 115 -4.72 1.21 -25.88
C THR A 115 -5.06 0.12 -24.86
N LEU A 116 -4.12 -0.80 -24.62
CA LEU A 116 -4.24 -1.85 -23.60
C LEU A 116 -3.90 -1.39 -22.17
N GLY A 117 -3.62 -0.10 -21.98
CA GLY A 117 -3.42 0.55 -20.68
C GLY A 117 -1.97 0.69 -20.22
N ALA A 118 -0.98 0.46 -21.10
CA ALA A 118 0.39 0.85 -20.78
C ALA A 118 0.54 2.39 -20.79
N GLU A 119 1.41 2.93 -19.94
CA GLU A 119 1.83 4.33 -19.91
C GLU A 119 3.26 4.50 -20.46
N TRP A 120 4.07 3.45 -20.43
CA TRP A 120 5.42 3.42 -20.97
C TRP A 120 5.73 2.10 -21.70
N VAL A 121 6.62 2.17 -22.69
CA VAL A 121 7.21 1.02 -23.39
C VAL A 121 8.73 1.20 -23.40
N LYS A 122 9.47 0.15 -23.04
CA LYS A 122 10.93 0.10 -23.03
C LYS A 122 11.39 -0.97 -24.01
N LEU A 123 12.32 -0.58 -24.87
CA LEU A 123 12.94 -1.46 -25.86
C LEU A 123 14.44 -1.56 -25.54
N GLU A 124 14.94 -2.77 -25.34
CA GLU A 124 16.33 -3.02 -25.01
C GLU A 124 16.92 -4.08 -25.94
N LYS A 125 18.21 -3.96 -26.24
CA LYS A 125 18.97 -5.01 -26.92
C LYS A 125 19.45 -6.01 -25.88
N GLY A 126 19.00 -7.25 -25.97
CA GLY A 126 19.48 -8.37 -25.17
C GLY A 126 20.93 -8.74 -25.51
N LYS A 127 21.57 -9.49 -24.59
CA LYS A 127 22.97 -9.94 -24.73
C LYS A 127 23.22 -10.71 -26.04
N ASP A 128 22.18 -11.36 -26.53
CA ASP A 128 22.22 -12.28 -27.67
C ASP A 128 21.83 -11.56 -28.98
N GLY A 129 21.62 -10.24 -28.93
CA GLY A 129 21.13 -9.44 -30.06
C GLY A 129 19.60 -9.44 -30.20
N ALA A 130 18.87 -10.19 -29.37
CA ALA A 130 17.41 -10.19 -29.34
C ALA A 130 16.81 -8.86 -28.84
N LEU A 131 15.61 -8.51 -29.31
CA LEU A 131 14.87 -7.35 -28.81
C LEU A 131 14.08 -7.75 -27.55
N ILE A 132 14.36 -7.08 -26.44
CA ILE A 132 13.59 -7.18 -25.19
C ILE A 132 12.58 -6.03 -25.18
N VAL A 133 11.30 -6.38 -25.22
CA VAL A 133 10.19 -5.44 -25.10
C VAL A 133 9.61 -5.54 -23.70
N SER A 134 9.54 -4.42 -22.99
CA SER A 134 8.85 -4.28 -21.71
C SER A 134 7.83 -3.14 -21.83
N SER A 135 6.70 -3.24 -21.15
CA SER A 135 5.80 -2.09 -21.02
C SER A 135 5.18 -2.04 -19.64
N GLY A 136 4.79 -0.85 -19.20
CA GLY A 136 4.15 -0.67 -17.90
C GLY A 136 3.44 0.67 -17.76
N GLY A 137 2.95 0.97 -16.57
CA GLY A 137 2.11 2.13 -16.28
C GLY A 137 1.26 1.87 -15.04
N ALA A 138 1.02 2.92 -14.23
CA ALA A 138 0.41 2.94 -12.90
C ALA A 138 0.88 1.79 -11.98
N ASP A 139 1.92 2.04 -11.16
CA ASP A 139 2.47 1.16 -10.11
C ASP A 139 2.11 -0.31 -10.28
N ILE A 140 2.81 -0.99 -11.19
CA ILE A 140 2.76 -2.45 -11.33
C ILE A 140 3.36 -3.05 -10.06
N ARG A 141 2.56 -3.17 -9.01
CA ARG A 141 2.75 -4.25 -8.07
C ARG A 141 2.14 -5.46 -8.74
N VAL A 142 3.00 -6.34 -9.25
CA VAL A 142 2.64 -7.71 -9.57
C VAL A 142 1.65 -8.17 -8.50
N PRO A 143 0.42 -8.60 -8.85
CA PRO A 143 -0.47 -9.21 -7.88
C PRO A 143 0.36 -10.31 -7.25
N ARG A 144 0.64 -10.21 -5.94
CA ARG A 144 1.42 -11.23 -5.24
C ARG A 144 0.76 -12.56 -5.61
N LYS A 145 1.52 -13.42 -6.28
CA LYS A 145 1.09 -14.77 -6.63
C LYS A 145 0.41 -15.35 -5.39
N SER A 146 -0.89 -15.63 -5.44
CA SER A 146 -1.54 -16.39 -4.38
C SER A 146 -1.03 -17.82 -4.51
N GLY A 147 -0.01 -18.16 -3.74
CA GLY A 147 0.54 -19.50 -3.71
C GLY A 147 2.05 -19.51 -3.50
N GLY A 148 2.44 -19.96 -2.31
CA GLY A 148 3.82 -20.21 -1.92
C GLY A 148 4.19 -19.42 -0.68
N GLY A 149 4.15 -20.10 0.48
CA GLY A 149 4.48 -19.55 1.79
C GLY A 149 5.75 -18.72 1.76
N GLY A 150 5.63 -17.50 2.26
CA GLY A 150 6.66 -16.48 2.23
C GLY A 150 6.05 -15.23 2.83
N GLY A 151 5.66 -15.35 4.09
CA GLY A 151 5.07 -14.31 4.91
C GLY A 151 6.06 -13.15 5.06
N GLY A 152 6.16 -12.33 4.02
CA GLY A 152 6.76 -11.01 4.05
C GLY A 152 5.91 -10.13 4.94
N SER A 153 6.15 -10.31 6.24
CA SER A 153 5.57 -9.55 7.32
C SER A 153 5.95 -8.09 7.13
N ARG A 154 4.92 -7.25 7.05
CA ARG A 154 5.08 -5.81 7.10
C ARG A 154 5.64 -5.48 8.49
N GLY A 155 6.95 -5.34 8.60
CA GLY A 155 7.60 -4.75 9.77
C GLY A 155 7.57 -5.57 11.06
N THR A 156 7.56 -6.91 11.00
CA THR A 156 8.06 -7.66 12.18
C THR A 156 9.57 -7.58 12.16
N ALA A 157 10.15 -7.03 13.22
CA ALA A 157 11.59 -7.12 13.44
C ALA A 157 12.03 -8.59 13.27
N SER A 158 13.13 -8.79 12.54
CA SER A 158 13.78 -10.08 12.36
C SER A 158 15.00 -10.13 13.26
N TRP A 159 15.10 -11.18 14.07
CA TRP A 159 16.17 -11.44 15.03
C TRP A 159 16.99 -12.62 14.53
N GLU A 160 18.31 -12.51 14.57
CA GLU A 160 19.20 -13.59 14.17
C GLU A 160 19.87 -14.19 15.41
N VAL A 161 19.67 -15.49 15.64
CA VAL A 161 20.28 -16.26 16.73
C VAL A 161 20.85 -17.54 16.11
N ASP A 162 22.15 -17.78 16.30
CA ASP A 162 22.86 -18.98 15.80
C ASP A 162 22.64 -19.27 14.30
N GLY A 163 22.58 -18.22 13.47
CA GLY A 163 22.38 -18.33 12.03
C GLY A 163 20.94 -18.65 11.59
N GLN A 164 19.99 -18.69 12.53
CA GLN A 164 18.56 -18.80 12.26
C GLN A 164 17.87 -17.44 12.43
N SER A 165 16.99 -17.10 11.47
CA SER A 165 16.19 -15.87 11.52
C SER A 165 14.82 -16.14 12.11
N PHE A 166 14.41 -15.31 13.07
CA PHE A 166 13.13 -15.36 13.77
C PHE A 166 12.38 -14.04 13.61
N THR A 167 11.05 -14.08 13.50
CA THR A 167 10.22 -12.92 13.82
C THR A 167 10.19 -12.68 15.34
N SER A 168 9.80 -11.48 15.80
CA SER A 168 9.63 -11.22 17.24
C SER A 168 8.73 -12.23 17.96
N ARG A 169 7.71 -12.77 17.27
CA ARG A 169 6.84 -13.79 17.85
C ARG A 169 7.56 -15.11 17.98
N GLU A 170 8.18 -15.58 16.91
CA GLU A 170 8.88 -16.87 16.88
C GLU A 170 10.04 -16.91 17.87
N LEU A 171 10.74 -15.80 18.06
CA LEU A 171 11.80 -15.71 19.06
C LEU A 171 11.24 -15.84 20.49
N ILE A 172 10.13 -15.16 20.80
CA ILE A 172 9.49 -15.26 22.10
C ILE A 172 8.92 -16.67 22.32
N ASP A 173 8.30 -17.27 21.29
CA ASP A 173 7.77 -18.63 21.35
C ASP A 173 8.87 -19.69 21.58
N ALA A 174 10.05 -19.50 20.98
CA ALA A 174 11.20 -20.39 21.16
C ALA A 174 11.88 -20.24 22.53
N HIS A 175 11.75 -19.07 23.17
CA HIS A 175 12.44 -18.70 24.40
C HIS A 175 11.48 -18.20 25.49
N GLN A 176 10.32 -18.86 25.62
CA GLN A 176 9.32 -18.50 26.63
C GLN A 176 9.88 -18.61 28.05
N ASP A 177 10.86 -19.49 28.28
CA ASP A 177 11.61 -19.66 29.53
C ASP A 177 12.31 -18.37 29.97
N MET A 178 12.74 -17.53 29.01
CA MET A 178 13.42 -16.27 29.26
C MET A 178 12.47 -15.11 29.57
N LEU A 179 11.15 -15.29 29.45
CA LEU A 179 10.16 -14.27 29.79
C LEU A 179 10.08 -14.04 31.30
N THR A 180 9.83 -12.78 31.68
CA THR A 180 9.44 -12.46 33.07
C THR A 180 8.05 -13.00 33.36
N ASP A 181 7.75 -13.34 34.61
CA ASP A 181 6.44 -13.90 35.02
C ASP A 181 5.25 -13.05 34.54
N LYS A 182 5.39 -11.72 34.61
CA LYS A 182 4.37 -10.77 34.15
C LYS A 182 4.16 -10.79 32.64
N VAL A 183 5.22 -10.91 31.85
CA VAL A 183 5.10 -10.97 30.39
C VAL A 183 4.58 -12.34 29.96
N ARG A 184 4.99 -13.42 30.64
CA ARG A 184 4.48 -14.78 30.41
C ARG A 184 2.97 -14.83 30.63
N GLU A 185 2.47 -14.26 31.73
CA GLU A 185 1.04 -14.18 32.01
C GLU A 185 0.24 -13.51 30.86
N HIS A 186 0.71 -12.37 30.35
CA HIS A 186 0.08 -11.66 29.23
C HIS A 186 0.24 -12.40 27.88
N PHE A 187 1.35 -13.11 27.70
CA PHE A 187 1.60 -13.91 26.51
C PHE A 187 0.61 -15.09 26.45
N ASP A 188 0.48 -15.83 27.55
CA ASP A 188 -0.42 -16.98 27.69
C ASP A 188 -1.89 -16.58 27.58
N SER A 189 -2.24 -15.39 28.08
CA SER A 189 -3.60 -14.84 27.96
C SER A 189 -3.93 -14.30 26.56
N GLY A 190 -2.94 -14.23 25.66
CA GLY A 190 -3.08 -13.64 24.33
C GLY A 190 -3.28 -12.12 24.32
N ASP A 191 -3.01 -11.43 25.44
CA ASP A 191 -3.14 -9.97 25.55
C ASP A 191 -1.85 -9.27 25.09
N PHE A 192 -1.60 -9.33 23.80
CA PHE A 192 -0.42 -8.72 23.16
C PHE A 192 -0.47 -7.17 23.14
N ARG A 193 -1.46 -6.54 23.76
CA ARG A 193 -1.50 -5.08 23.99
C ARG A 193 -0.84 -4.68 25.30
N ALA A 194 -0.76 -5.60 26.26
CA ALA A 194 -0.20 -5.34 27.58
C ALA A 194 1.34 -5.22 27.57
N PHE A 195 2.01 -5.66 26.50
CA PHE A 195 3.46 -5.54 26.33
C PHE A 195 3.86 -5.40 24.86
N SER A 196 5.06 -4.88 24.60
CA SER A 196 5.59 -4.74 23.24
C SER A 196 6.39 -5.99 22.85
N MET A 197 5.85 -6.77 21.90
CA MET A 197 6.53 -7.96 21.37
C MET A 197 7.92 -7.64 20.79
N THR A 198 8.08 -6.49 20.14
CA THR A 198 9.38 -6.10 19.57
C THR A 198 10.42 -5.83 20.65
N ARG A 199 10.07 -5.11 21.73
CA ARG A 199 11.01 -4.83 22.82
C ARG A 199 11.36 -6.08 23.63
N GLU A 200 10.40 -6.99 23.79
CA GLU A 200 10.65 -8.23 24.51
C GLU A 200 11.57 -9.16 23.71
N ALA A 201 11.35 -9.27 22.40
CA ALA A 201 12.25 -10.00 21.51
C ALA A 201 13.65 -9.37 21.46
N GLU A 202 13.77 -8.04 21.49
CA GLU A 202 15.06 -7.33 21.59
C GLU A 202 15.82 -7.71 22.86
N ARG A 203 15.13 -7.79 24.00
CA ARG A 203 15.72 -8.19 25.28
C ARG A 203 16.21 -9.64 25.25
N ILE A 204 15.37 -10.57 24.76
CA ILE A 204 15.72 -11.99 24.62
C ILE A 204 16.92 -12.14 23.68
N HIS A 205 16.88 -11.48 22.52
CA HIS A 205 17.97 -11.46 21.54
C HIS A 205 19.27 -10.95 22.16
N GLY A 206 19.20 -9.84 22.91
CA GLY A 206 20.34 -9.30 23.64
C GLY A 206 20.93 -10.30 24.63
N LEU A 207 20.11 -11.05 25.37
CA LEU A 207 20.60 -12.08 26.29
C LEU A 207 21.24 -13.28 25.57
N LEU A 208 20.69 -13.68 24.43
CA LEU A 208 21.22 -14.79 23.63
C LEU A 208 22.52 -14.43 22.90
N THR A 209 22.72 -13.15 22.55
CA THR A 209 23.91 -12.69 21.80
C THR A 209 24.99 -12.05 22.65
N SER A 210 24.68 -11.59 23.88
CA SER A 210 25.66 -11.01 24.80
C SER A 210 26.44 -12.05 25.63
N GLY A 211 26.14 -13.35 25.45
CA GLY A 211 26.82 -14.48 26.10
C GLY A 211 27.87 -15.20 25.25
N SER A 212 28.20 -14.67 24.06
CA SER A 212 29.20 -15.22 23.12
C SER A 212 30.49 -14.40 23.11
#